data_AF-A0A1F9EXQ5-F1
#
_entry.id   AF-A0A1F9EXQ5-F1
#
_cell.length_a   1.000
_cell.length_b   1.000
_cell.length_c   1.000
_cell.angle_alpha   90.00
_cell.angle_beta   90.00
_cell.angle_gamma   90.00
#
_symmetry.space_group_name_H-M   'P 1'
#
loop_
_entity.id
_entity.type
_entity.pdbx_description
1 polymer ?
#
loop_
_entity_poly.entity_id
_entity_poly.type
_entity_poly.pdbx_seq_one_letter_code
_entity_poly.pdbx_strand_id
1 'polypeptide(L)'
;MGYHAIGIGDDDLSLGKEFLIDLSKKFNGIFLSSNVMDEDSGKPLFQRYVIKEVNGLKIGIFSLLSPDVFSRISDPRIKGLIIRDPVETAQEMLRELGPQTDLVILLSHLGYPKDVELTQKVQGIHIIVGAHTGVHLSNPPVFKNTIVLQTSSKGMYAQKLNLTFLNKEATFYNITTKRTLESNLSRLQHQLTSVNAPQAEKTQWQKSKENIEKALQQLEQRNPFTVTSFPLSKEFQDHPDIKRLVDAYKSKFPEKSEPPVHDSRGIYRPKP
;
A
#
# COMPACT_ATOMS: atom_id res chain seq x y z
N MET A 1 -9.39 1.84 -16.83
CA MET A 1 -8.65 2.45 -15.71
C MET A 1 -7.13 2.60 -15.94
N GLY A 2 -6.55 2.09 -17.05
CA GLY A 2 -5.18 2.47 -17.45
C GLY A 2 -4.09 2.18 -16.41
N TYR A 3 -4.14 1.01 -15.77
CA TYR A 3 -3.17 0.61 -14.74
C TYR A 3 -1.76 0.48 -15.33
N HIS A 4 -0.78 1.12 -14.68
CA HIS A 4 0.61 1.09 -15.12
C HIS A 4 1.33 -0.22 -14.74
N ALA A 5 0.96 -0.80 -13.60
CA ALA A 5 1.51 -2.05 -13.09
C ALA A 5 0.48 -2.72 -12.18
N ILE A 6 0.49 -4.06 -12.16
CA ILE A 6 -0.34 -4.91 -11.32
C ILE A 6 0.57 -5.96 -10.70
N GLY A 7 0.63 -6.03 -9.37
CA GLY A 7 1.27 -7.14 -8.67
C GLY A 7 0.31 -8.31 -8.59
N ILE A 8 0.78 -9.52 -8.92
CA ILE A 8 -0.05 -10.73 -8.84
C ILE A 8 -0.36 -11.11 -7.38
N GLY A 9 -1.62 -11.50 -7.14
CA GLY A 9 -2.11 -12.09 -5.91
C GLY A 9 -2.30 -13.59 -6.00
N ASP A 10 -2.74 -14.20 -4.91
CA ASP A 10 -3.01 -15.64 -4.86
C ASP A 10 -4.26 -16.03 -5.64
N ASP A 11 -5.30 -15.20 -5.60
CA ASP A 11 -6.53 -15.41 -6.34
C ASP A 11 -6.33 -15.33 -7.87
N ASP A 12 -5.33 -14.58 -8.34
CA ASP A 12 -4.99 -14.50 -9.78
C ASP A 12 -4.50 -15.85 -10.33
N LEU A 13 -3.97 -16.72 -9.47
CA LEU A 13 -3.46 -18.05 -9.81
C LEU A 13 -4.54 -19.14 -9.74
N SER A 14 -5.79 -18.79 -9.38
CA SER A 14 -6.89 -19.75 -9.20
C SER A 14 -7.21 -20.60 -10.42
N LEU A 15 -7.01 -20.04 -11.62
CA LEU A 15 -7.25 -20.71 -12.89
C LEU A 15 -5.97 -21.28 -13.54
N GLY A 16 -4.85 -21.28 -12.81
CA GLY A 16 -3.56 -21.79 -13.27
C GLY A 16 -2.70 -20.76 -13.99
N LYS A 17 -1.38 -21.03 -14.05
CA LYS A 17 -0.38 -20.11 -14.62
C LYS A 17 -0.60 -19.84 -16.10
N GLU A 18 -1.04 -20.85 -16.86
CA GLU A 18 -1.26 -20.76 -18.31
C GLU A 18 -2.40 -19.78 -18.64
N PHE A 19 -3.51 -19.86 -17.90
CA PHE A 19 -4.63 -18.94 -18.05
C PHE A 19 -4.22 -17.50 -17.77
N LEU A 20 -3.48 -17.28 -16.66
CA LEU A 20 -3.03 -15.95 -16.28
C LEU A 20 -2.04 -15.38 -17.30
N ILE A 21 -1.12 -16.19 -17.84
CA ILE A 21 -0.21 -15.81 -18.92
C ILE A 21 -1.00 -15.38 -20.17
N ASP A 22 -2.00 -16.16 -20.59
CA ASP A 22 -2.80 -15.83 -21.77
C ASP A 22 -3.69 -14.60 -21.57
N LEU A 23 -4.18 -14.39 -20.35
CA LEU A 23 -4.89 -13.17 -19.97
C LEU A 23 -3.97 -11.94 -20.05
N SER A 24 -2.73 -12.07 -19.56
CA SER A 24 -1.76 -10.96 -19.56
C SER A 24 -1.47 -10.45 -20.97
N LYS A 25 -1.43 -11.34 -21.98
CA LYS A 25 -1.21 -10.97 -23.40
C LYS A 25 -2.35 -10.12 -23.99
N LYS A 26 -3.55 -10.20 -23.42
CA LYS A 26 -4.76 -9.49 -23.88
C LYS A 26 -5.00 -8.20 -23.10
N PHE A 27 -4.26 -7.97 -22.02
CA PHE A 27 -4.44 -6.84 -21.12
C PHE A 27 -3.40 -5.75 -21.38
N ASN A 28 -3.83 -4.49 -21.45
CA ASN A 28 -2.96 -3.35 -21.75
C ASN A 28 -2.16 -2.83 -20.53
N GLY A 29 -1.87 -3.68 -19.54
CA GLY A 29 -1.12 -3.32 -18.34
C GLY A 29 -0.03 -4.33 -18.01
N ILE A 30 0.89 -3.94 -17.14
CA ILE A 30 2.09 -4.73 -16.83
C ILE A 30 1.83 -5.58 -15.59
N PHE A 31 1.76 -6.89 -15.76
CA PHE A 31 1.80 -7.82 -14.64
C PHE A 31 3.24 -7.92 -14.13
N LEU A 32 3.40 -7.77 -12.82
CA LEU A 32 4.68 -7.88 -12.14
C LEU A 32 4.67 -9.12 -11.24
N SER A 33 5.79 -9.86 -11.30
CA SER A 33 6.11 -10.94 -10.38
C SER A 33 7.61 -10.97 -10.12
N SER A 34 8.05 -10.45 -8.97
CA SER A 34 9.48 -10.47 -8.64
C SER A 34 9.93 -11.80 -8.03
N ASN A 35 9.03 -12.49 -7.30
CA ASN A 35 9.35 -13.70 -6.53
C ASN A 35 8.56 -14.96 -6.93
N VAL A 36 7.67 -14.92 -7.93
CA VAL A 36 7.02 -16.14 -8.47
C VAL A 36 7.73 -16.55 -9.75
N MET A 37 8.29 -17.77 -9.71
CA MET A 37 9.07 -18.37 -10.77
C MET A 37 8.30 -19.54 -11.38
N ASP A 38 8.46 -19.72 -12.69
CA ASP A 38 8.04 -20.92 -13.39
C ASP A 38 9.02 -22.07 -13.06
N GLU A 39 8.50 -23.20 -12.55
CA GLU A 39 9.32 -24.33 -12.10
C GLU A 39 10.09 -24.99 -13.25
N ASP A 40 9.45 -25.09 -14.43
CA ASP A 40 10.01 -25.78 -15.60
C ASP A 40 11.20 -25.01 -16.21
N SER A 41 11.06 -23.69 -16.34
CA SER A 41 12.07 -22.83 -16.95
C SER A 41 13.04 -22.18 -15.96
N GLY A 42 12.70 -22.16 -14.67
CA GLY A 42 13.43 -21.43 -13.63
C GLY A 42 13.41 -19.91 -13.80
N LYS A 43 12.55 -19.36 -14.65
CA LYS A 43 12.46 -17.93 -14.94
C LYS A 43 11.29 -17.27 -14.19
N PRO A 44 11.33 -15.96 -13.94
CA PRO A 44 10.19 -15.24 -13.38
C PRO A 44 8.95 -15.44 -14.26
N LEU A 45 7.79 -15.68 -13.63
CA LEU A 45 6.52 -15.91 -14.34
C LEU A 45 6.10 -14.69 -15.16
N PHE A 46 6.34 -13.50 -14.60
CA PHE A 46 6.13 -12.21 -15.25
C PHE A 46 7.35 -11.32 -15.07
N GLN A 47 7.31 -10.11 -15.65
CA GLN A 47 8.34 -9.11 -15.47
C GLN A 47 8.57 -8.83 -13.97
N ARG A 48 9.83 -8.84 -13.51
CA ARG A 48 10.14 -8.66 -12.09
C ARG A 48 9.88 -7.24 -11.61
N TYR A 49 10.16 -6.24 -12.44
CA TYR A 49 9.97 -4.83 -12.11
C TYR A 49 9.78 -3.99 -13.37
N VAL A 50 9.26 -2.79 -13.20
CA VAL A 50 9.23 -1.74 -14.23
C VAL A 50 9.83 -0.46 -13.67
N ILE A 51 10.54 0.30 -14.50
CA ILE A 51 10.96 1.66 -14.17
C ILE A 51 10.12 2.61 -15.01
N LYS A 52 9.55 3.63 -14.35
CA LYS A 52 8.77 4.69 -14.98
C LYS A 52 9.37 6.04 -14.63
N GLU A 53 9.50 6.91 -15.61
CA GLU A 53 9.86 8.30 -15.38
C GLU A 53 8.60 9.15 -15.24
N VAL A 54 8.47 9.87 -14.13
CA VAL A 54 7.32 10.73 -13.84
C VAL A 54 7.85 12.04 -13.28
N ASN A 55 7.54 13.15 -13.95
CA ASN A 55 8.00 14.49 -13.57
C ASN A 55 9.54 14.56 -13.36
N GLY A 56 10.31 13.85 -14.19
CA GLY A 56 11.77 13.76 -14.09
C GLY A 56 12.31 12.84 -12.99
N LEU A 57 11.45 12.18 -12.22
CA LEU A 57 11.84 11.17 -11.22
C LEU A 57 11.76 9.77 -11.81
N LYS A 58 12.79 8.96 -11.61
CA LYS A 58 12.76 7.53 -11.97
C LYS A 58 12.18 6.71 -10.83
N ILE A 59 11.06 6.05 -11.08
CA ILE A 59 10.32 5.24 -10.10
C ILE A 59 10.44 3.77 -10.48
N GLY A 60 11.10 2.98 -9.62
CA GLY A 60 11.13 1.52 -9.71
C GLY A 60 9.90 0.92 -9.04
N ILE A 61 9.24 0.00 -9.71
CA ILE A 61 8.04 -0.68 -9.20
C ILE A 61 8.26 -2.18 -9.35
N PHE A 62 8.13 -2.93 -8.26
CA PHE A 62 8.27 -4.39 -8.23
C PHE A 62 7.15 -5.00 -7.36
N SER A 63 6.99 -6.32 -7.33
CA SER A 63 5.90 -6.97 -6.61
C SER A 63 6.32 -8.22 -5.85
N LEU A 64 5.65 -8.51 -4.74
CA LEU A 64 5.89 -9.71 -3.94
C LEU A 64 4.59 -10.41 -3.59
N LEU A 65 4.58 -11.73 -3.74
CA LEU A 65 3.51 -12.62 -3.29
C LEU A 65 3.98 -13.43 -2.08
N SER A 66 3.19 -13.50 -1.01
CA SER A 66 3.59 -14.29 0.16
C SER A 66 3.38 -15.78 -0.10
N PRO A 67 4.35 -16.66 0.18
CA PRO A 67 4.11 -18.10 0.09
C PRO A 67 3.05 -18.60 1.10
N ASP A 68 2.91 -17.94 2.26
CA ASP A 68 2.01 -18.39 3.32
C ASP A 68 0.51 -18.16 3.03
N VAL A 69 0.17 -17.49 1.93
CA VAL A 69 -1.24 -17.34 1.50
C VAL A 69 -1.79 -18.66 0.94
N PHE A 70 -0.90 -19.61 0.62
CA PHE A 70 -1.24 -20.95 0.18
C PHE A 70 -1.23 -21.89 1.38
N SER A 71 -2.33 -22.62 1.59
CA SER A 71 -2.49 -23.46 2.78
C SER A 71 -1.51 -24.65 2.83
N ARG A 72 -0.91 -25.01 1.69
CA ARG A 72 0.03 -26.12 1.55
C ARG A 72 0.87 -25.96 0.29
N ILE A 73 2.06 -26.56 0.28
CA ILE A 73 2.96 -26.58 -0.89
C ILE A 73 2.29 -27.26 -2.11
N SER A 74 1.38 -28.20 -1.86
CA SER A 74 0.60 -28.88 -2.92
C SER A 74 -0.67 -28.13 -3.32
N ASP A 75 -0.79 -26.82 -3.03
CA ASP A 75 -1.95 -26.04 -3.43
C ASP A 75 -2.00 -26.00 -4.98
N PRO A 76 -3.13 -26.38 -5.60
CA PRO A 76 -3.22 -26.45 -7.05
C PRO A 76 -2.94 -25.12 -7.75
N ARG A 77 -3.14 -23.98 -7.08
CA ARG A 77 -2.87 -22.63 -7.61
C ARG A 77 -1.39 -22.40 -7.90
N ILE A 78 -0.49 -23.08 -7.17
CA ILE A 78 0.96 -22.94 -7.32
C ILE A 78 1.62 -24.14 -8.00
N LYS A 79 0.82 -25.01 -8.63
CA LYS A 79 1.36 -26.15 -9.36
C LYS A 79 2.29 -25.68 -10.49
N GLY A 80 3.52 -26.18 -10.52
CA GLY A 80 4.52 -25.78 -11.50
C GLY A 80 5.08 -24.37 -11.29
N LEU A 81 4.95 -23.83 -10.08
CA LEU A 81 5.48 -22.52 -9.67
C LEU A 81 6.34 -22.67 -8.41
N ILE A 82 7.39 -21.84 -8.32
CA ILE A 82 8.23 -21.70 -7.13
C ILE A 82 8.08 -20.26 -6.64
N ILE A 83 7.64 -20.09 -5.38
CA ILE A 83 7.57 -18.78 -4.73
C ILE A 83 8.81 -18.61 -3.86
N ARG A 84 9.69 -17.71 -4.27
CA ARG A 84 10.93 -17.37 -3.56
C ARG A 84 10.64 -16.56 -2.31
N ASP A 85 11.57 -16.60 -1.35
CA ASP A 85 11.49 -15.83 -0.12
C ASP A 85 11.29 -14.32 -0.43
N PRO A 86 10.24 -13.68 0.13
CA PRO A 86 9.98 -12.27 -0.14
C PRO A 86 11.06 -11.31 0.34
N VAL A 87 11.73 -11.60 1.46
CA VAL A 87 12.75 -10.72 2.04
C VAL A 87 14.02 -10.74 1.17
N GLU A 88 14.50 -11.93 0.82
CA GLU A 88 15.64 -12.11 -0.08
C GLU A 88 15.37 -11.46 -1.44
N THR A 89 14.18 -11.70 -1.99
CA THR A 89 13.78 -11.12 -3.29
C THR A 89 13.68 -9.59 -3.22
N ALA A 90 13.15 -9.03 -2.13
CA ALA A 90 13.10 -7.58 -1.96
C ALA A 90 14.51 -6.97 -1.94
N GLN A 91 15.46 -7.60 -1.23
CA GLN A 91 16.85 -7.14 -1.19
C GLN A 91 17.53 -7.23 -2.55
N GLU A 92 17.28 -8.29 -3.34
CA GLU A 92 17.74 -8.37 -4.73
C GLU A 92 17.18 -7.23 -5.57
N MET A 93 15.87 -7.00 -5.49
CA MET A 93 15.23 -5.94 -6.28
C MET A 93 15.73 -4.56 -5.93
N LEU A 94 16.08 -4.32 -4.68
CA LEU A 94 16.69 -3.06 -4.26
C LEU A 94 18.13 -2.91 -4.74
N ARG A 95 18.91 -3.98 -4.81
CA ARG A 95 20.25 -3.95 -5.42
C ARG A 95 20.18 -3.62 -6.91
N GLU A 96 19.17 -4.14 -7.61
CA GLU A 96 18.97 -3.89 -9.05
C GLU A 96 18.36 -2.50 -9.32
N LEU A 97 17.34 -2.08 -8.56
CA LEU A 97 16.60 -0.84 -8.80
C LEU A 97 17.27 0.39 -8.18
N GLY A 98 17.83 0.25 -6.97
CA GLY A 98 18.33 1.37 -6.17
C GLY A 98 19.29 2.30 -6.91
N PRO A 99 20.31 1.80 -7.62
CA PRO A 99 21.27 2.64 -8.35
C PRO A 99 20.68 3.45 -9.51
N GLN A 100 19.51 3.06 -10.03
CA GLN A 100 18.91 3.61 -11.24
C GLN A 100 17.56 4.32 -11.00
N THR A 101 17.06 4.33 -9.76
CA THR A 101 15.79 4.95 -9.40
C THR A 101 15.92 5.95 -8.27
N ASP A 102 15.02 6.92 -8.25
CA ASP A 102 14.87 7.90 -7.17
C ASP A 102 13.89 7.44 -6.11
N LEU A 103 12.92 6.62 -6.51
CA LEU A 103 11.90 6.07 -5.63
C LEU A 103 11.63 4.61 -5.98
N VAL A 104 11.39 3.80 -4.96
CA VAL A 104 11.05 2.38 -5.10
C VAL A 104 9.70 2.12 -4.45
N ILE A 105 8.78 1.56 -5.25
CA ILE A 105 7.44 1.13 -4.85
C ILE A 105 7.38 -0.40 -4.89
N LEU A 106 6.91 -0.99 -3.80
CA LEU A 106 6.53 -2.39 -3.74
C LEU A 106 5.00 -2.52 -3.86
N LEU A 107 4.54 -3.29 -4.85
CA LEU A 107 3.18 -3.82 -4.91
C LEU A 107 3.14 -5.14 -4.13
N SER A 108 2.66 -5.10 -2.90
CA SER A 108 2.74 -6.24 -1.98
C SER A 108 1.42 -7.00 -1.90
N HIS A 109 1.50 -8.32 -2.07
CA HIS A 109 0.47 -9.27 -1.69
C HIS A 109 0.96 -10.15 -0.52
N LEU A 110 1.70 -9.55 0.43
CA LEU A 110 2.19 -10.25 1.62
C LEU A 110 1.19 -10.21 2.78
N GLY A 111 0.32 -9.21 2.80
CA GLY A 111 -0.55 -8.92 3.93
C GLY A 111 0.10 -7.95 4.92
N TYR A 112 -0.73 -7.06 5.48
CA TYR A 112 -0.26 -5.95 6.31
C TYR A 112 0.76 -6.32 7.42
N PRO A 113 0.58 -7.37 8.25
CA PRO A 113 1.58 -7.70 9.27
C PRO A 113 2.97 -8.01 8.68
N LYS A 114 3.01 -8.70 7.55
CA LYS A 114 4.25 -9.03 6.86
C LYS A 114 4.85 -7.84 6.13
N ASP A 115 4.01 -6.93 5.62
CA ASP A 115 4.49 -5.66 5.08
C ASP A 115 5.23 -4.86 6.16
N VAL A 116 4.66 -4.78 7.37
CA VAL A 116 5.30 -4.13 8.51
C VAL A 116 6.61 -4.85 8.87
N GLU A 117 6.63 -6.17 8.94
CA GLU A 117 7.84 -6.95 9.21
C GLU A 117 8.93 -6.71 8.15
N LEU A 118 8.53 -6.64 6.87
CA LEU A 118 9.44 -6.37 5.75
C LEU A 118 10.12 -5.01 5.91
N THR A 119 9.39 -3.96 6.34
CA THR A 119 9.99 -2.63 6.61
C THR A 119 11.05 -2.67 7.72
N GLN A 120 11.01 -3.66 8.61
CA GLN A 120 12.03 -3.81 9.64
C GLN A 120 13.30 -4.47 9.10
N LYS A 121 13.15 -5.43 8.19
CA LYS A 121 14.23 -6.26 7.64
C LYS A 121 14.89 -5.67 6.40
N VAL A 122 14.18 -4.83 5.64
CA VAL A 122 14.60 -4.34 4.33
C VAL A 122 14.50 -2.82 4.28
N GLN A 123 15.59 -2.15 3.93
CA GLN A 123 15.65 -0.69 3.75
C GLN A 123 15.72 -0.34 2.27
N GLY A 124 15.23 0.84 1.88
CA GLY A 124 15.26 1.33 0.49
C GLY A 124 13.93 1.23 -0.26
N ILE A 125 12.92 0.55 0.31
CA ILE A 125 11.54 0.64 -0.17
C ILE A 125 10.92 1.93 0.38
N HIS A 126 10.47 2.81 -0.51
CA HIS A 126 9.90 4.10 -0.11
C HIS A 126 8.39 3.99 0.12
N ILE A 127 7.71 3.17 -0.67
CA ILE A 127 6.26 2.99 -0.61
C ILE A 127 5.93 1.51 -0.76
N ILE A 128 5.09 1.00 0.13
CA ILE A 128 4.43 -0.29 -0.01
C ILE A 128 2.96 -0.03 -0.30
N VAL A 129 2.47 -0.57 -1.41
CA VAL A 129 1.04 -0.66 -1.72
C VAL A 129 0.62 -2.10 -1.42
N GLY A 130 0.12 -2.32 -0.21
CA GLY A 130 -0.26 -3.64 0.32
C GLY A 130 -1.60 -4.15 -0.18
N ALA A 131 -1.81 -5.46 0.00
CA ALA A 131 -3.02 -6.20 -0.33
C ALA A 131 -3.15 -7.43 0.59
N HIS A 132 -3.94 -8.43 0.18
CA HIS A 132 -4.24 -9.67 0.90
C HIS A 132 -5.14 -9.52 2.14
N THR A 133 -4.74 -8.76 3.16
CA THR A 133 -5.52 -8.70 4.42
C THR A 133 -6.77 -7.81 4.35
N GLY A 134 -6.87 -6.94 3.33
CA GLY A 134 -8.04 -6.07 3.12
C GLY A 134 -8.23 -4.98 4.18
N VAL A 135 -7.23 -4.71 5.03
CA VAL A 135 -7.24 -3.59 5.99
C VAL A 135 -7.30 -2.26 5.24
N HIS A 136 -8.16 -1.34 5.69
CA HIS A 136 -8.21 0.03 5.18
C HIS A 136 -7.37 0.98 6.06
N LEU A 137 -6.29 1.52 5.52
CA LEU A 137 -5.42 2.47 6.22
C LEU A 137 -5.78 3.91 5.83
N SER A 138 -6.74 4.53 6.54
CA SER A 138 -7.14 5.92 6.29
C SER A 138 -6.03 6.93 6.58
N ASN A 139 -5.16 6.62 7.54
CA ASN A 139 -3.94 7.38 7.83
C ASN A 139 -2.72 6.46 7.72
N PRO A 140 -2.13 6.33 6.51
CA PRO A 140 -1.02 5.44 6.25
C PRO A 140 0.17 5.71 7.18
N PRO A 141 0.64 4.69 7.94
CA PRO A 141 1.81 4.84 8.79
C PRO A 141 3.09 4.96 7.94
N VAL A 142 4.10 5.57 8.55
CA VAL A 142 5.47 5.56 8.04
C VAL A 142 6.30 4.71 8.99
N PHE A 143 6.77 3.56 8.53
CA PHE A 143 7.69 2.72 9.28
C PHE A 143 9.11 3.02 8.81
N LYS A 144 9.94 3.58 9.70
CA LYS A 144 11.26 4.14 9.35
C LYS A 144 11.13 5.19 8.24
N ASN A 145 11.37 4.80 6.98
CA ASN A 145 11.21 5.68 5.81
C ASN A 145 10.23 5.13 4.76
N THR A 146 9.45 4.12 5.11
CA THR A 146 8.54 3.44 4.18
C THR A 146 7.10 3.82 4.50
N ILE A 147 6.40 4.42 3.53
CA ILE A 147 4.96 4.68 3.62
C ILE A 147 4.24 3.36 3.30
N VAL A 148 3.35 2.90 4.19
CA VAL A 148 2.58 1.67 3.96
C VAL A 148 1.11 2.00 3.71
N LEU A 149 0.68 1.81 2.46
CA LEU A 149 -0.68 2.00 1.99
C LEU A 149 -1.41 0.66 1.92
N GLN A 150 -2.69 0.65 2.24
CA GLN A 150 -3.57 -0.47 1.91
C GLN A 150 -5.03 0.00 1.86
N THR A 151 -5.76 -0.43 0.83
CA THR A 151 -7.19 -0.17 0.66
C THR A 151 -8.01 -1.41 0.99
N SER A 152 -9.27 -1.21 1.36
CA SER A 152 -10.21 -2.32 1.57
C SER A 152 -10.34 -3.18 0.30
N SER A 153 -10.81 -4.41 0.48
CA SER A 153 -11.05 -5.34 -0.62
C SER A 153 -12.21 -4.90 -1.53
N LYS A 154 -12.40 -5.66 -2.62
CA LYS A 154 -13.56 -5.54 -3.53
C LYS A 154 -13.73 -4.15 -4.18
N GLY A 155 -12.63 -3.42 -4.31
CA GLY A 155 -12.66 -2.10 -4.94
C GLY A 155 -13.55 -1.10 -4.21
N MET A 156 -13.72 -1.21 -2.88
CA MET A 156 -14.53 -0.26 -2.11
C MET A 156 -13.91 1.13 -2.02
N TYR A 157 -12.59 1.24 -2.16
CA TYR A 157 -11.86 2.50 -2.05
C TYR A 157 -10.72 2.57 -3.07
N ALA A 158 -10.45 3.78 -3.54
CA ALA A 158 -9.20 4.16 -4.18
C ALA A 158 -8.47 5.16 -3.28
N GLN A 159 -7.13 5.10 -3.24
CA GLN A 159 -6.32 6.07 -2.52
C GLN A 159 -5.41 6.83 -3.47
N LYS A 160 -5.35 8.15 -3.30
CA LYS A 160 -4.38 9.03 -3.96
C LYS A 160 -3.36 9.47 -2.93
N LEU A 161 -2.11 9.04 -3.13
CA LEU A 161 -0.94 9.54 -2.39
C LEU A 161 -0.34 10.69 -3.20
N ASN A 162 -0.35 11.90 -2.65
CA ASN A 162 0.37 13.05 -3.22
C ASN A 162 1.70 13.21 -2.48
N LEU A 163 2.80 13.19 -3.22
CA LEU A 163 4.16 13.31 -2.70
C LEU A 163 4.76 14.64 -3.17
N THR A 164 5.48 15.29 -2.28
CA THR A 164 6.39 16.38 -2.63
C THR A 164 7.81 15.93 -2.35
N PHE A 165 8.65 15.93 -3.39
CA PHE A 165 10.03 15.48 -3.31
C PHE A 165 10.95 16.69 -3.24
N LEU A 166 11.49 16.98 -2.06
CA LEU A 166 12.41 18.08 -1.80
C LEU A 166 13.86 17.60 -1.92
N ASN A 167 14.15 16.42 -1.38
CA ASN A 167 15.47 15.81 -1.36
C ASN A 167 15.34 14.28 -1.40
N LYS A 168 16.15 13.61 -2.23
CA LYS A 168 16.15 12.15 -2.38
C LYS A 168 16.47 11.40 -1.09
N GLU A 169 17.40 11.92 -0.30
CA GLU A 169 17.84 11.28 0.95
C GLU A 169 16.92 11.62 2.14
N ALA A 170 15.99 12.56 1.95
CA ALA A 170 15.10 13.00 3.02
C ALA A 170 13.99 11.97 3.26
N THR A 171 13.66 11.80 4.54
CA THR A 171 12.59 10.88 4.93
C THR A 171 11.20 11.47 4.67
N PHE A 172 10.18 10.63 4.53
CA PHE A 172 8.80 11.09 4.31
C PHE A 172 8.04 11.40 5.60
N TYR A 173 7.14 12.38 5.58
CA TYR A 173 6.20 12.65 6.68
C TYR A 173 4.81 13.06 6.17
N ASN A 174 3.76 12.69 6.91
CA ASN A 174 2.39 13.09 6.58
C ASN A 174 2.16 14.54 7.03
N ILE A 175 1.66 15.39 6.13
CA ILE A 175 1.34 16.81 6.43
C ILE A 175 0.38 16.94 7.63
N THR A 176 -0.49 15.94 7.85
CA THR A 176 -1.39 15.90 9.00
C THR A 176 -0.62 15.91 10.33
N THR A 177 0.55 15.27 10.40
CA THR A 177 1.42 15.32 11.58
C THR A 177 1.89 16.74 11.88
N LYS A 178 2.31 17.50 10.85
CA LYS A 178 2.70 18.91 11.00
C LYS A 178 1.53 19.75 11.51
N ARG A 179 0.34 19.61 10.91
CA ARG A 179 -0.89 20.33 11.34
C ARG A 179 -1.26 20.05 12.80
N THR A 180 -1.13 18.80 13.24
CA THR A 180 -1.37 18.40 14.64
C THR A 180 -0.37 19.06 15.58
N LEU A 181 0.93 19.08 15.22
CA LEU A 181 1.97 19.74 16.01
C LEU A 181 1.74 21.26 16.10
N GLU A 182 1.41 21.93 14.99
CA GLU A 182 1.09 23.36 14.96
C GLU A 182 -0.14 23.70 15.82
N SER A 183 -1.18 22.87 15.77
CA SER A 183 -2.38 23.02 16.60
C SER A 183 -2.07 22.85 18.09
N ASN A 184 -1.25 21.85 18.44
CA ASN A 184 -0.78 21.62 19.80
C ASN A 184 0.09 22.78 20.32
N LEU A 185 0.99 23.30 19.47
CA LEU A 185 1.83 24.44 19.77
C LEU A 185 0.99 25.68 20.09
N SER A 186 0.00 25.98 19.23
CA SER A 186 -0.92 27.09 19.41
C SER A 186 -1.68 26.98 20.74
N ARG A 187 -2.18 25.79 21.08
CA ARG A 187 -2.86 25.53 22.36
C ARG A 187 -1.93 25.74 23.56
N LEU A 188 -0.69 25.25 23.50
CA LEU A 188 0.29 25.42 24.57
C LEU A 188 0.68 26.89 24.77
N GLN A 189 0.84 27.63 23.67
CA GLN A 189 1.10 29.08 23.72
C GLN A 189 -0.05 29.80 24.43
N HIS A 190 -1.30 29.47 24.12
CA HIS A 190 -2.45 30.01 24.85
C HIS A 190 -2.44 29.63 26.35
N GLN A 191 -2.13 28.38 26.70
CA GLN A 191 -2.05 27.94 28.10
C GLN A 191 -0.97 28.69 28.90
N LEU A 192 0.19 28.96 28.29
CA LEU A 192 1.28 29.72 28.90
C LEU A 192 0.91 31.18 29.21
N THR A 193 -0.05 31.76 28.49
CA THR A 193 -0.58 33.10 28.79
C THR A 193 -1.52 33.13 30.01
N SER A 194 -1.93 31.97 30.53
CA SER A 194 -2.86 31.92 31.66
C SER A 194 -2.19 32.39 32.97
N VAL A 195 -2.88 33.28 33.67
CA VAL A 195 -2.36 33.94 34.88
C VAL A 195 -2.29 32.97 36.07
N ASN A 196 -3.20 32.00 36.13
CA ASN A 196 -3.43 31.19 37.34
C ASN A 196 -2.75 29.80 37.35
N ALA A 197 -1.98 29.45 36.32
CA ALA A 197 -1.34 28.13 36.26
C ALA A 197 -0.12 28.02 37.24
N PRO A 198 0.02 26.89 37.96
CA PRO A 198 1.18 26.62 38.81
C PRO A 198 2.51 26.70 38.03
N GLN A 199 3.58 27.16 38.71
CA GLN A 199 4.89 27.32 38.07
C GLN A 199 5.49 26.02 37.51
N ALA A 200 5.22 24.90 38.19
CA ALA A 200 5.63 23.57 37.72
C ALA A 200 4.96 23.20 36.38
N GLU A 201 3.66 23.48 36.23
CA GLU A 201 2.92 23.26 34.99
C GLU A 201 3.43 24.16 33.87
N LYS A 202 3.67 25.45 34.15
CA LYS A 202 4.26 26.39 33.18
C LYS A 202 5.62 25.91 32.67
N THR A 203 6.45 25.36 33.56
CA THR A 203 7.76 24.79 33.19
C THR A 203 7.61 23.56 32.29
N GLN A 204 6.65 22.68 32.60
CA GLN A 204 6.34 21.51 31.77
C GLN A 204 5.79 21.90 30.38
N TRP A 205 4.92 22.91 30.32
CA TRP A 205 4.39 23.42 29.05
C TRP A 205 5.47 24.07 28.21
N GLN A 206 6.39 24.83 28.82
CA GLN A 206 7.53 25.42 28.13
C GLN A 206 8.43 24.35 27.51
N LYS A 207 8.76 23.29 28.27
CA LYS A 207 9.51 22.14 27.73
C LYS A 207 8.77 21.45 26.59
N SER A 208 7.45 21.30 26.71
CA SER A 208 6.61 20.68 25.67
C SER A 208 6.56 21.54 24.39
N LYS A 209 6.48 22.87 24.55
CA LYS A 209 6.55 23.85 23.46
C LYS A 209 7.88 23.72 22.70
N GLU A 210 9.01 23.75 23.40
CA GLU A 210 10.34 23.61 22.78
C GLU A 210 10.51 22.29 22.04
N ASN A 211 9.96 21.19 22.60
CA ASN A 211 9.99 19.89 21.93
C ASN A 211 9.17 19.90 20.62
N ILE A 212 8.00 20.54 20.61
CA ILE A 212 7.16 20.66 19.42
C ILE A 212 7.83 21.56 18.37
N GLU A 213 8.41 22.68 18.77
CA GLU A 213 9.13 23.59 17.87
C GLU A 213 10.32 22.87 17.21
N LYS A 214 11.11 22.12 17.99
CA LYS A 214 12.18 21.27 17.45
C LYS A 214 11.66 20.21 16.49
N ALA A 215 10.56 19.54 16.82
CA ALA A 215 9.95 18.54 15.94
C ALA A 215 9.47 19.17 14.63
N LEU A 216 8.84 20.34 14.67
CA LEU A 216 8.41 21.07 13.48
C LEU A 216 9.58 21.46 12.58
N GLN A 217 10.67 21.98 13.16
CA GLN A 217 11.88 22.32 12.43
C GLN A 217 12.51 21.10 11.74
N GLN A 218 12.49 19.94 12.39
CA GLN A 218 12.96 18.68 11.78
C GLN A 218 12.10 18.23 10.59
N LEU A 219 10.80 18.58 10.54
CA LEU A 219 9.93 18.24 9.42
C LEU A 219 10.22 19.07 8.16
N GLU A 220 10.81 20.26 8.28
CA GLU A 220 11.11 21.11 7.12
C GLU A 220 12.13 20.50 6.17
N GLN A 221 12.99 19.61 6.69
CA GLN A 221 14.00 18.89 5.92
C GLN A 221 13.51 17.53 5.38
N ARG A 222 12.23 17.23 5.55
CA ARG A 222 11.61 15.94 5.18
C ARG A 222 10.66 16.12 4.00
N ASN A 223 10.46 15.05 3.23
CA ASN A 223 9.54 15.05 2.09
C ASN A 223 8.08 14.95 2.58
N PRO A 224 7.22 15.97 2.37
CA PRO A 224 5.84 15.89 2.81
C PRO A 224 5.00 15.01 1.88
N PHE A 225 3.99 14.36 2.45
CA PHE A 225 2.94 13.70 1.69
C PHE A 225 1.55 13.91 2.27
N THR A 226 0.54 13.72 1.43
CA THR A 226 -0.87 13.62 1.82
C THR A 226 -1.52 12.41 1.18
N VAL A 227 -2.54 11.87 1.83
CA VAL A 227 -3.34 10.77 1.30
C VAL A 227 -4.79 11.18 1.29
N THR A 228 -5.47 10.91 0.18
CA THR A 228 -6.91 11.09 0.04
C THR A 228 -7.54 9.74 -0.32
N SER A 229 -8.53 9.33 0.45
CA SER A 229 -9.30 8.10 0.20
C SER A 229 -10.61 8.47 -0.49
N PHE A 230 -10.93 7.79 -1.58
CA PHE A 230 -12.16 7.93 -2.35
C PHE A 230 -12.97 6.65 -2.19
N PRO A 231 -14.14 6.68 -1.54
CA PRO A 231 -15.06 5.55 -1.60
C PRO A 231 -15.54 5.37 -3.04
N LEU A 232 -15.31 4.20 -3.59
CA LEU A 232 -15.82 3.81 -4.91
C LEU A 232 -17.25 3.32 -4.70
N SER A 233 -18.19 4.26 -4.68
CA SER A 233 -19.63 4.01 -4.54
C SER A 233 -20.26 3.62 -5.88
N LYS A 234 -21.58 3.37 -5.88
CA LYS A 234 -22.38 3.12 -7.10
C LYS A 234 -22.33 4.25 -8.14
N GLU A 235 -21.75 5.40 -7.80
CA GLU A 235 -21.52 6.51 -8.72
C GLU A 235 -20.46 6.18 -9.78
N PHE A 236 -19.60 5.18 -9.53
CA PHE A 236 -18.71 4.63 -10.54
C PHE A 236 -19.43 3.50 -11.29
N GLN A 237 -19.62 3.68 -12.61
CA GLN A 237 -20.24 2.64 -13.44
C GLN A 237 -19.23 1.55 -13.77
N ASP A 238 -19.63 0.29 -13.54
CA ASP A 238 -18.88 -0.87 -13.99
C ASP A 238 -18.70 -0.88 -15.51
N HIS A 239 -17.58 -1.42 -15.97
CA HIS A 239 -17.38 -1.64 -17.40
C HIS A 239 -18.47 -2.59 -17.95
N PRO A 240 -19.14 -2.29 -19.08
CA PRO A 240 -20.26 -3.08 -19.59
C PRO A 240 -19.95 -4.57 -19.75
N ASP A 241 -18.75 -4.90 -20.22
CA ASP A 241 -18.33 -6.29 -20.42
C ASP A 241 -18.09 -7.04 -19.11
N ILE A 242 -17.53 -6.37 -18.09
CA ILE A 242 -17.34 -6.95 -16.75
C ILE A 242 -18.70 -7.19 -16.11
N LYS A 243 -19.62 -6.23 -16.24
CA LYS A 243 -21.00 -6.37 -15.77
C LYS A 243 -21.69 -7.58 -16.43
N ARG A 244 -21.57 -7.73 -17.76
CA ARG A 244 -22.12 -8.90 -18.47
C ARG A 244 -21.53 -10.23 -17.98
N LEU A 245 -20.21 -10.28 -17.72
CA LEU A 245 -19.56 -11.48 -17.16
C LEU A 245 -20.08 -11.81 -15.76
N VAL A 246 -20.20 -10.80 -14.89
CA VAL A 246 -20.71 -10.97 -13.53
C VAL A 246 -22.17 -11.41 -13.55
N ASP A 247 -23.01 -10.80 -14.39
CA ASP A 247 -24.42 -11.15 -14.52
C ASP A 247 -24.59 -12.58 -15.06
N ALA A 248 -23.79 -12.99 -16.05
CA ALA A 248 -23.77 -14.36 -16.56
C ALA A 248 -23.34 -15.38 -15.49
N TYR A 249 -22.37 -15.02 -14.65
CA TYR A 249 -21.95 -15.86 -13.53
C TYR A 249 -23.05 -15.97 -12.46
N LYS A 250 -23.63 -14.84 -12.03
CA LYS A 250 -24.73 -14.80 -11.04
C LYS A 250 -25.97 -15.55 -11.51
N SER A 251 -26.26 -15.52 -12.81
CA SER A 251 -27.37 -16.29 -13.39
C SER A 251 -27.14 -17.80 -13.30
N LYS A 252 -25.87 -18.26 -13.36
CA LYS A 252 -25.52 -19.68 -13.22
C LYS A 252 -25.36 -20.11 -11.77
N PHE A 253 -24.93 -19.19 -10.91
CA PHE A 253 -24.65 -19.42 -9.50
C PHE A 253 -25.31 -18.33 -8.65
N PRO A 254 -26.64 -18.40 -8.43
CA PRO A 254 -27.35 -17.40 -7.65
C PRO A 254 -26.86 -17.40 -6.18
N GLU A 255 -26.54 -16.21 -5.65
CA GLU A 255 -26.16 -16.06 -4.24
C GLU A 255 -27.33 -16.45 -3.33
N LYS A 256 -27.07 -17.29 -2.33
CA LYS A 256 -28.10 -17.81 -1.40
C LYS A 256 -28.53 -16.80 -0.33
N SER A 257 -27.85 -15.67 -0.20
CA SER A 257 -28.15 -14.64 0.80
C SER A 257 -27.71 -13.26 0.31
N GLU A 258 -28.49 -12.23 0.63
CA GLU A 258 -28.09 -10.85 0.37
C GLU A 258 -26.79 -10.49 1.12
N PRO A 259 -25.88 -9.70 0.49
CA PRO A 259 -24.72 -9.20 1.17
C PRO A 259 -25.13 -8.31 2.37
N PRO A 260 -24.35 -8.31 3.47
CA PRO A 260 -24.66 -7.51 4.65
C PRO A 260 -24.68 -6.01 4.30
N VAL A 261 -25.63 -5.29 4.93
CA VAL A 261 -25.78 -3.84 4.72
C VAL A 261 -24.72 -3.11 5.54
N HIS A 262 -23.91 -2.27 4.89
CA HIS A 262 -22.97 -1.39 5.58
C HIS A 262 -23.69 -0.17 6.15
N ASP A 263 -23.46 0.16 7.43
CA ASP A 263 -23.81 1.48 7.96
C ASP A 263 -22.82 2.54 7.43
N SER A 264 -23.20 3.82 7.51
CA SER A 264 -22.38 4.96 7.04
C SER A 264 -21.02 5.11 7.74
N ARG A 265 -20.70 4.26 8.73
CA ARG A 265 -19.43 4.20 9.46
C ARG A 265 -18.60 2.98 9.10
N GLY A 266 -19.04 2.14 8.16
CA GLY A 266 -18.29 0.98 7.67
C GLY A 266 -18.14 -0.15 8.70
N ILE A 267 -18.94 -0.14 9.78
CA ILE A 267 -18.88 -1.18 10.82
C ILE A 267 -19.77 -2.36 10.42
N TYR A 268 -19.17 -3.55 10.38
CA TYR A 268 -19.85 -4.82 10.13
C TYR A 268 -20.85 -5.13 11.25
N ARG A 269 -22.13 -5.28 10.90
CA ARG A 269 -23.14 -5.92 11.77
C ARG A 269 -23.72 -7.12 11.02
N PRO A 270 -23.52 -8.36 11.48
CA PRO A 270 -24.27 -9.49 10.95
C PRO A 270 -25.77 -9.26 11.24
N LYS A 271 -26.64 -9.52 10.26
CA LYS A 271 -28.09 -9.59 10.50
C LYS A 271 -28.39 -10.84 11.35
N PRO A 272 -29.39 -10.78 12.24
CA PRO A 272 -29.83 -11.95 13.01
C PRO A 272 -30.35 -13.08 12.10
#